data_AF-A0A6B3EI43-F1
#
_entry.id   AF-A0A6B3EI43-F1
#
_cell.length_a   1.000
_cell.length_b   1.000
_cell.length_c   1.000
_cell.angle_alpha   90.00
_cell.angle_beta   90.00
_cell.angle_gamma   90.00
#
_symmetry.space_group_name_H-M   'P 1'
#
loop_
_entity.id
_entity.type
_entity.pdbx_description
1 polymer ?
#
loop_
_entity_poly.entity_id
_entity_poly.type
_entity_poly.pdbx_seq_one_letter_code
_entity_poly.pdbx_strand_id
1 'polypeptide(L)'
;MTTLATTAATILEQHTADLAEPTPPPPEEPWAVQSLADGAAGISLLHIEIASRYGGSWRSAHRWITSAASGPISAADQTGLYLGAPAVGFVLTAVPPAYQHLYASARTILHQHITDLANRRVDAALAR
;
A
#
# COMPACT_ATOMS: atom_id res chain seq x y z
N MET A 1 21.31 12.84 23.06
CA MET A 1 20.27 11.95 22.47
C MET A 1 18.96 12.68 22.20
N THR A 2 18.57 13.66 23.02
CA THR A 2 17.31 14.40 22.90
C THR A 2 17.18 15.23 21.60
N THR A 3 18.26 15.89 21.17
CA THR A 3 18.24 16.76 19.96
C THR A 3 17.99 16.00 18.66
N LEU A 4 18.62 14.83 18.49
CA LEU A 4 18.44 13.99 17.30
C LEU A 4 17.01 13.43 17.19
N ALA A 5 16.42 13.04 18.33
CA ALA A 5 15.03 12.57 18.36
C ALA A 5 14.04 13.69 18.01
N THR A 6 14.29 14.93 18.47
CA THR A 6 13.50 16.10 18.07
C THR A 6 13.60 16.38 16.57
N THR A 7 14.82 16.34 16.00
CA THR A 7 15.00 16.53 14.55
C THR A 7 14.28 15.46 13.74
N ALA A 8 14.35 14.19 14.15
CA ALA A 8 13.66 13.10 13.48
C ALA A 8 12.12 13.27 13.51
N ALA A 9 11.56 13.67 14.66
CA ALA A 9 10.13 13.94 14.78
C ALA A 9 9.68 15.07 13.85
N THR A 10 10.44 16.17 13.79
CA THR A 10 10.14 17.29 12.87
C THR A 10 10.19 16.86 11.41
N ILE A 11 11.19 16.08 11.00
CA ILE A 11 11.30 15.56 9.63
C ILE A 11 10.10 14.66 9.30
N LEU A 12 9.68 13.80 10.23
CA LEU A 12 8.53 12.92 10.05
C LEU A 12 7.23 13.71 9.91
N GLU A 13 7.03 14.73 10.75
CA GLU A 13 5.87 15.64 10.66
C GLU A 13 5.82 16.35 9.32
N GLN A 14 6.95 16.92 8.87
CA GLN A 14 7.07 17.59 7.57
C GLN A 14 6.76 16.64 6.41
N HIS A 15 7.41 15.48 6.35
CA HIS A 15 7.14 14.51 5.30
C HIS A 15 5.70 13.99 5.29
N THR A 16 5.10 13.79 6.46
CA THR A 16 3.71 13.35 6.57
C THR A 16 2.76 14.44 6.07
N ALA A 17 3.07 15.71 6.32
CA ALA A 17 2.30 16.85 5.83
C ALA A 17 2.43 16.98 4.30
N ASP A 18 3.63 16.86 3.75
CA ASP A 18 3.88 16.92 2.30
C ASP A 18 3.15 15.79 1.56
N LEU A 19 3.01 14.62 2.22
CA LEU A 19 2.30 13.46 1.70
C LEU A 19 0.87 13.34 2.24
N ALA A 20 0.22 14.43 2.67
CA ALA A 20 -1.10 14.34 3.28
C ALA A 20 -2.21 13.91 2.30
N GLU A 21 -2.08 14.30 1.02
CA GLU A 21 -3.08 14.08 -0.02
C GLU A 21 -2.49 13.36 -1.23
N PRO A 22 -3.19 12.36 -1.81
CA PRO A 22 -2.74 11.69 -3.02
C PRO A 22 -2.69 12.63 -4.21
N THR A 23 -1.59 12.56 -4.95
CA THR A 23 -1.50 13.17 -6.29
C THR A 23 -1.98 12.15 -7.32
N PRO A 24 -2.78 12.54 -8.33
CA PRO A 24 -3.16 11.64 -9.42
C PRO A 24 -1.93 11.06 -10.12
N PRO A 25 -1.94 9.78 -10.52
CA PRO A 25 -0.83 9.22 -11.29
C PRO A 25 -0.72 9.87 -12.67
N PRO A 26 0.47 9.83 -13.28
CA PRO A 26 0.64 10.17 -14.68
C PRO A 26 -0.32 9.32 -15.55
N PRO A 27 -1.00 9.89 -16.55
CA PRO A 27 -1.92 9.15 -17.41
C PRO A 27 -1.28 7.96 -18.15
N GLU A 28 0.02 8.04 -18.38
CA GLU A 28 0.84 7.04 -19.07
C GLU A 28 1.14 5.82 -18.18
N GLU A 29 1.13 6.01 -16.85
CA GLU A 29 1.48 5.00 -15.86
C GLU A 29 0.44 4.93 -14.73
N PRO A 30 -0.84 4.65 -15.06
CA PRO A 30 -1.90 4.60 -14.05
C PRO A 30 -1.67 3.48 -13.01
N TRP A 31 -0.83 2.50 -13.33
CA TRP A 31 -0.42 1.41 -12.44
C TRP A 31 0.63 1.84 -11.41
N ALA A 32 1.32 2.98 -11.58
CA ALA A 32 2.38 3.44 -10.69
C ALA A 32 1.88 3.68 -9.25
N VAL A 33 0.60 4.00 -9.05
CA VAL A 33 -0.01 4.12 -7.72
C VAL A 33 0.07 2.82 -6.90
N GLN A 34 0.13 1.67 -7.56
CA GLN A 34 0.24 0.35 -6.91
C GLN A 34 1.66 0.04 -6.45
N SER A 35 2.65 0.87 -6.84
CA SER A 35 4.04 0.67 -6.47
C SER A 35 4.22 0.81 -4.96
N LEU A 36 4.88 -0.19 -4.35
CA LEU A 36 5.28 -0.11 -2.96
C LEU A 36 6.50 0.80 -2.76
N ALA A 37 7.38 0.89 -3.76
CA ALA A 37 8.62 1.68 -3.67
C ALA A 37 8.34 3.18 -3.82
N ASP A 38 7.57 3.52 -4.85
CA ASP A 38 7.46 4.90 -5.34
C ASP A 38 6.01 5.39 -5.45
N GLY A 39 5.04 4.57 -5.00
CA GLY A 39 3.62 4.80 -5.23
C GLY A 39 2.79 4.96 -3.96
N ALA A 40 1.48 5.11 -4.20
CA ALA A 40 0.48 5.26 -3.14
C ALA A 40 0.46 4.07 -2.17
N ALA A 41 0.79 2.85 -2.62
CA ALA A 41 0.87 1.68 -1.74
C ALA A 41 1.95 1.86 -0.65
N GLY A 42 3.14 2.37 -1.00
CA GLY A 42 4.20 2.66 -0.03
C GLY A 42 3.80 3.79 0.93
N ILE A 43 3.28 4.90 0.38
CA ILE A 43 2.86 6.06 1.18
C ILE A 43 1.71 5.71 2.14
N SER A 44 0.85 4.75 1.77
CA SER A 44 -0.19 4.23 2.66
C SER A 44 0.39 3.66 3.95
N LEU A 45 1.52 2.94 3.88
CA LEU A 45 2.14 2.33 5.07
C LEU A 45 2.65 3.38 6.06
N LEU A 46 3.20 4.49 5.55
CA LEU A 46 3.57 5.63 6.39
C LEU A 46 2.36 6.13 7.19
N HIS A 47 1.25 6.41 6.51
CA HIS A 47 0.05 6.94 7.19
C HIS A 47 -0.63 5.92 8.10
N ILE A 48 -0.58 4.63 7.78
CA ILE A 48 -1.05 3.55 8.67
C ILE A 48 -0.25 3.56 9.98
N GLU A 49 1.08 3.63 9.89
CA GLU A 49 1.97 3.65 11.06
C GLU A 49 1.76 4.93 11.89
N ILE A 50 1.68 6.08 11.23
CA ILE A 50 1.41 7.38 11.86
C ILE A 50 0.08 7.36 12.62
N ALA A 51 -0.98 6.86 12.01
CA ALA A 51 -2.29 6.77 12.66
C ALA A 51 -2.30 5.75 13.81
N SER A 52 -1.54 4.66 13.69
CA SER A 52 -1.56 3.57 14.68
C SER A 52 -0.66 3.83 15.89
N ARG A 53 0.43 4.57 15.73
CA ARG A 53 1.47 4.72 16.77
C ARG A 53 1.80 6.15 17.17
N TYR A 54 1.50 7.12 16.30
CA TYR A 54 1.91 8.52 16.48
C TYR A 54 0.71 9.50 16.52
N GLY A 55 -0.51 8.99 16.62
CA GLY A 55 -1.72 9.79 16.83
C GLY A 55 -2.23 10.55 15.60
N GLY A 56 -1.75 10.21 14.40
CA GLY A 56 -2.23 10.85 13.17
C GLY A 56 -3.61 10.38 12.72
N SER A 57 -4.16 11.05 11.70
CA SER A 57 -5.51 10.75 11.21
C SER A 57 -5.55 9.47 10.36
N TRP A 58 -6.43 8.53 10.71
CA TRP A 58 -6.75 7.39 9.87
C TRP A 58 -7.26 7.80 8.46
N ARG A 59 -7.85 8.99 8.33
CA ARG A 59 -8.37 9.50 7.05
C ARG A 59 -7.26 9.60 5.99
N SER A 60 -6.06 10.00 6.38
CA SER A 60 -4.92 10.08 5.45
C SER A 60 -4.52 8.69 4.96
N ALA A 61 -4.45 7.70 5.86
CA ALA A 61 -4.19 6.31 5.50
C ALA A 61 -5.25 5.77 4.53
N HIS A 62 -6.53 6.00 4.83
CA HIS A 62 -7.63 5.57 3.99
C HIS A 62 -7.58 6.16 2.57
N ARG A 63 -7.23 7.45 2.43
CA ARG A 63 -7.09 8.09 1.11
C ARG A 63 -5.98 7.47 0.28
N TRP A 64 -4.82 7.23 0.88
CA TRP A 64 -3.70 6.61 0.16
C TRP A 64 -3.99 5.14 -0.20
N ILE A 65 -4.64 4.38 0.69
CA ILE A 65 -5.08 3.01 0.36
C ILE A 65 -6.06 3.03 -0.82
N THR A 66 -6.99 3.98 -0.83
CA THR A 66 -7.96 4.15 -1.91
C THR A 66 -7.28 4.58 -3.21
N SER A 67 -6.29 5.46 -3.13
CA SER A 67 -5.49 5.87 -4.29
C SER A 67 -4.71 4.69 -4.90
N ALA A 68 -4.10 3.84 -4.08
CA ALA A 68 -3.39 2.64 -4.52
C ALA A 68 -4.31 1.62 -5.22
N ALA A 69 -5.61 1.66 -4.91
CA ALA A 69 -6.64 0.80 -5.49
C ALA A 69 -7.62 1.55 -6.43
N SER A 70 -7.26 2.75 -6.89
CA SER A 70 -8.19 3.62 -7.64
C SER A 70 -8.43 3.19 -9.10
N GLY A 71 -7.60 2.30 -9.63
CA GLY A 71 -7.72 1.75 -10.97
C GLY A 71 -7.59 0.22 -11.01
N PRO A 72 -7.60 -0.40 -12.20
CA PRO A 72 -7.38 -1.83 -12.35
C PRO A 72 -6.07 -2.28 -11.69
N ILE A 73 -6.15 -3.24 -10.79
CA ILE A 73 -4.98 -3.77 -10.06
C ILE A 73 -4.37 -4.90 -10.88
N SER A 74 -3.07 -4.80 -11.18
CA SER A 74 -2.38 -5.83 -11.96
C SER A 74 -2.20 -7.11 -11.13
N ALA A 75 -2.64 -8.25 -11.66
CA ALA A 75 -2.37 -9.59 -11.12
C ALA A 75 -1.59 -10.46 -12.12
N ALA A 76 -0.83 -9.81 -13.00
CA ALA A 76 -0.05 -10.45 -14.04
C ALA A 76 1.11 -11.27 -13.45
N ASP A 77 1.63 -12.21 -14.24
CA ASP A 77 2.61 -13.21 -13.78
C ASP A 77 3.97 -12.62 -13.37
N GLN A 78 4.24 -11.36 -13.69
CA GLN A 78 5.43 -10.59 -13.30
C GLN A 78 5.22 -9.69 -12.07
N THR A 79 4.01 -9.62 -11.50
CA THR A 79 3.72 -8.77 -10.32
C THR A 79 4.34 -9.32 -9.04
N GLY A 80 4.51 -8.48 -8.02
CA GLY A 80 5.19 -8.89 -6.79
C GLY A 80 4.98 -7.92 -5.66
N LEU A 81 5.77 -8.05 -4.59
CA LEU A 81 5.65 -7.18 -3.41
C LEU A 81 5.73 -5.69 -3.77
N TYR A 82 6.50 -5.34 -4.79
CA TYR A 82 6.70 -3.96 -5.20
C TYR A 82 5.69 -3.43 -6.21
N LEU A 83 4.85 -4.27 -6.82
CA LEU A 83 3.86 -3.82 -7.80
C LEU A 83 2.71 -4.81 -7.96
N GLY A 84 1.49 -4.28 -8.03
CA GLY A 84 0.28 -5.04 -8.36
C GLY A 84 -0.48 -5.56 -7.14
N ALA A 85 -1.28 -6.59 -7.35
CA ALA A 85 -2.13 -7.21 -6.32
C ALA A 85 -1.37 -7.62 -5.06
N PRO A 86 -0.14 -8.20 -5.13
CA PRO A 86 0.62 -8.52 -3.92
C PRO A 86 1.02 -7.27 -3.12
N ALA A 87 1.35 -6.15 -3.77
CA ALA A 87 1.70 -4.89 -3.11
C ALA A 87 0.50 -4.32 -2.34
N VAL A 88 -0.66 -4.21 -3.00
CA VAL A 88 -1.89 -3.71 -2.36
C VAL A 88 -2.36 -4.67 -1.27
N GLY A 89 -2.28 -5.99 -1.51
CA GLY A 89 -2.58 -7.02 -0.52
C GLY A 89 -1.73 -6.88 0.74
N PHE A 90 -0.42 -6.64 0.58
CA PHE A 90 0.49 -6.39 1.69
C PHE A 90 0.09 -5.16 2.50
N VAL A 91 -0.24 -4.04 1.86
CA VAL A 91 -0.75 -2.83 2.55
C VAL A 91 -1.97 -3.16 3.41
N LEU A 92 -2.93 -3.93 2.88
CA LEU A 92 -4.12 -4.29 3.64
C LEU A 92 -3.82 -5.19 4.84
N THR A 93 -2.69 -5.93 4.86
CA THR A 93 -2.25 -6.68 6.05
C THR A 93 -1.79 -5.78 7.19
N ALA A 94 -1.29 -4.58 6.89
CA ALA A 94 -0.82 -3.61 7.87
C ALA A 94 -1.97 -2.83 8.53
N VAL A 95 -3.20 -2.91 8.00
CA VAL A 95 -4.37 -2.23 8.57
C VAL A 95 -4.68 -2.76 9.99
N PRO A 96 -4.74 -1.89 11.02
CA PRO A 96 -4.95 -2.32 12.39
C PRO A 96 -6.40 -2.80 12.61
N PRO A 97 -6.66 -3.66 13.61
CA PRO A 97 -7.95 -4.34 13.79
C PRO A 97 -9.18 -3.42 13.77
N ALA A 98 -9.06 -2.22 14.34
CA ALA A 98 -10.14 -1.24 14.39
C ALA A 98 -10.68 -0.84 13.01
N TYR A 99 -9.88 -0.96 11.94
CA TYR A 99 -10.23 -0.52 10.59
C TYR A 99 -10.28 -1.65 9.56
N GLN A 100 -9.97 -2.89 9.93
CA GLN A 100 -9.92 -4.02 8.99
C GLN A 100 -11.26 -4.27 8.29
N HIS A 101 -12.38 -4.02 8.98
CA HIS A 101 -13.72 -4.16 8.44
C HIS A 101 -13.97 -3.29 7.19
N LEU A 102 -13.28 -2.14 7.06
CA LEU A 102 -13.41 -1.25 5.90
C LEU A 102 -12.85 -1.86 4.61
N TYR A 103 -11.94 -2.85 4.72
CA TYR A 103 -11.24 -3.44 3.58
C TYR A 103 -11.46 -4.95 3.46
N ALA A 104 -12.39 -5.52 4.23
CA ALA A 104 -12.60 -6.97 4.28
C ALA A 104 -12.87 -7.57 2.89
N SER A 105 -13.73 -6.92 2.09
CA SER A 105 -14.03 -7.36 0.72
C SER A 105 -12.79 -7.30 -0.18
N ALA A 106 -12.08 -6.16 -0.19
CA ALA A 106 -10.86 -5.98 -0.98
C ALA A 106 -9.77 -7.00 -0.61
N ARG A 107 -9.61 -7.29 0.70
CA ARG A 107 -8.69 -8.32 1.18
C ARG A 107 -9.03 -9.71 0.64
N THR A 108 -10.30 -10.09 0.66
CA THR A 108 -10.74 -11.39 0.12
C THR A 108 -10.45 -11.50 -1.38
N ILE A 109 -10.79 -10.46 -2.15
CA ILE A 109 -10.57 -10.44 -3.60
C ILE A 109 -9.07 -10.51 -3.94
N LEU A 110 -8.25 -9.69 -3.28
CA LEU A 110 -6.81 -9.69 -3.49
C LEU A 110 -6.19 -11.03 -3.08
N HIS A 111 -6.63 -11.62 -1.98
CA HIS A 111 -6.13 -12.92 -1.54
C HIS A 111 -6.40 -14.03 -2.58
N GLN A 112 -7.58 -14.04 -3.19
CA GLN A 112 -7.90 -14.97 -4.28
C GLN A 112 -6.95 -14.77 -5.46
N HIS A 113 -6.82 -13.54 -5.97
CA HIS A 113 -5.94 -13.25 -7.10
C HIS A 113 -4.46 -13.56 -6.84
N ILE A 114 -3.98 -13.30 -5.62
CA ILE A 114 -2.61 -13.62 -5.21
C ILE A 114 -2.40 -15.14 -5.15
N THR A 115 -3.40 -15.88 -4.67
CA THR A 115 -3.36 -17.35 -4.63
C THR A 115 -3.35 -17.93 -6.04
N ASP A 116 -4.21 -17.43 -6.93
CA ASP A 116 -4.23 -17.86 -8.33
C ASP A 116 -2.91 -17.57 -9.03
N LEU A 117 -2.34 -16.39 -8.80
CA LEU A 117 -1.01 -16.02 -9.32
C LEU A 117 0.08 -16.98 -8.82
N ALA A 118 0.06 -17.34 -7.53
CA ALA A 118 1.02 -18.28 -6.96
C ALA A 118 0.89 -19.67 -7.62
N ASN A 119 -0.33 -20.17 -7.77
CA ASN A 119 -0.60 -21.45 -8.42
C ASN A 119 -0.11 -21.47 -9.88
N ARG A 120 -0.46 -20.44 -10.68
CA ARG A 120 0.01 -20.34 -12.07
C ARG A 120 1.53 -20.36 -12.18
N ARG A 121 2.23 -19.70 -11.26
CA ARG A 121 3.71 -19.69 -11.24
C ARG A 121 4.30 -21.05 -10.88
N VAL A 122 3.68 -21.78 -9.96
CA VAL A 122 4.08 -23.15 -9.62
C VAL A 122 3.86 -24.07 -10.81
N ASP A 123 2.69 -24.01 -11.45
CA ASP A 123 2.38 -24.83 -12.63
C ASP A 123 3.37 -24.56 -13.77
N ALA A 124 3.67 -23.29 -14.05
CA ALA A 124 4.64 -22.90 -15.06
C ALA A 124 6.07 -23.36 -14.73
N ALA A 125 6.43 -23.46 -13.46
CA ALA A 125 7.73 -23.99 -13.04
C ALA A 125 7.81 -25.51 -13.19
N LEU A 126 6.71 -26.23 -12.90
CA LEU A 126 6.64 -27.69 -13.04
C LEU A 126 6.63 -28.17 -14.50
N ALA A 127 6.23 -27.30 -15.43
CA ALA A 127 6.23 -27.60 -16.86
C ALA A 127 7.60 -27.41 -17.56
N ARG A 128 8.63 -26.97 -16.84
CA ARG A 128 10.01 -26.79 -17.34
C ARG A 128 10.86 -28.02 -17.08
#